data_AF-A0A355A0Y1-F1
#
_entry.id   AF-A0A355A0Y1-F1
#
_cell.length_a   1.000
_cell.length_b   1.000
_cell.length_c   1.000
_cell.angle_alpha   90.00
_cell.angle_beta   90.00
_cell.angle_gamma   90.00
#
_symmetry.space_group_name_H-M   'P 1'
#
loop_
_entity.id
_entity.type
_entity.pdbx_description
1 polymer ?
#
loop_
_entity_poly.entity_id
_entity_poly.type
_entity_poly.pdbx_seq_one_letter_code
_entity_poly.pdbx_strand_id
1 'polypeptide(L)'
;ITIGKELTVGQSCFGGELVLKANGLYDPENQDRIFPRIRGYRKALTAKKGGVYTFEYSHSLLPVRKGSWFFRMYLEDLCSSLFMDVAVPNEGEYQLSYGLELYQEIKVDLGLMIFTINPGMGIGYDRDGNFFTQIVLKGWM
;
A
#
# COMPACT_ATOMS: atom_id res chain seq x y z
N ILE A 1 12.82 -3.39 -23.58
CA ILE A 1 12.06 -4.41 -22.79
C ILE A 1 12.27 -4.07 -21.32
N THR A 2 11.24 -3.57 -20.63
CA THR A 2 11.32 -3.32 -19.18
C THR A 2 11.35 -4.66 -18.45
N ILE A 3 12.46 -4.99 -17.79
CA ILE A 3 12.52 -6.17 -16.93
C ILE A 3 12.18 -5.70 -15.51
N GLY A 4 10.90 -5.80 -15.17
CA GLY A 4 10.42 -5.63 -13.79
C GLY A 4 10.40 -6.97 -13.08
N LYS A 5 11.22 -7.17 -12.05
CA LYS A 5 11.05 -8.32 -11.14
C LYS A 5 10.34 -7.83 -9.88
N GLU A 6 9.13 -8.32 -9.67
CA GLU A 6 8.35 -8.09 -8.45
C GLU A 6 8.44 -9.33 -7.55
N LEU A 7 8.83 -9.09 -6.31
CA LEU A 7 8.87 -10.09 -5.25
C LEU A 7 8.00 -9.59 -4.11
N THR A 8 6.94 -10.32 -3.82
CA THR A 8 6.09 -10.08 -2.64
C THR A 8 6.25 -11.25 -1.69
N VAL A 9 6.59 -10.96 -0.44
CA VAL A 9 6.70 -11.93 0.66
C VAL A 9 5.76 -11.48 1.77
N GLY A 10 4.79 -12.32 2.10
CA GLY A 10 3.88 -12.13 3.22
C GLY A 10 4.19 -13.13 4.34
N GLN A 11 4.23 -12.67 5.58
CA GLN A 11 4.35 -13.54 6.75
C GLN A 11 3.50 -13.01 7.90
N SER A 12 2.80 -13.90 8.58
CA SER A 12 2.06 -13.57 9.80
C SER A 12 2.99 -13.55 11.00
N CYS A 13 3.09 -12.40 11.67
CA CYS A 13 4.00 -12.16 12.80
C CYS A 13 3.30 -11.30 13.87
N PHE A 14 3.45 -11.67 15.15
CA PHE A 14 2.90 -10.93 16.30
C PHE A 14 1.39 -10.63 16.22
N GLY A 15 0.59 -11.52 15.65
CA GLY A 15 -0.87 -11.31 15.50
C GLY A 15 -1.28 -10.37 14.36
N GLY A 16 -0.30 -9.85 13.61
CA GLY A 16 -0.51 -9.06 12.40
C GLY A 16 0.07 -9.74 11.15
N GLU A 17 -0.15 -9.11 10.01
CA GLU A 17 0.38 -9.51 8.71
C GLU A 17 1.50 -8.56 8.31
N LEU A 18 2.67 -9.12 8.04
CA LEU A 18 3.80 -8.40 7.50
C LEU A 18 3.94 -8.70 6.01
N VAL A 19 3.93 -7.66 5.19
CA VAL A 19 4.11 -7.75 3.74
C VAL A 19 5.33 -6.93 3.32
N LEU A 20 6.23 -7.60 2.63
CA LEU A 20 7.42 -7.04 2.01
C LEU A 20 7.27 -7.13 0.49
N LYS A 21 7.29 -6.00 -0.20
CA LYS A 21 7.31 -5.95 -1.67
C LYS A 21 8.61 -5.34 -2.13
N ALA A 22 9.27 -5.98 -3.09
CA ALA A 22 10.50 -5.51 -3.69
C ALA A 22 10.35 -5.58 -5.21
N ASN A 23 10.40 -4.41 -5.85
CA ASN A 23 10.26 -4.24 -7.29
C ASN A 23 11.57 -3.71 -7.87
N GLY A 24 12.29 -4.57 -8.56
CA GLY A 24 13.50 -4.21 -9.31
C GLY A 24 13.12 -3.71 -10.69
N LEU A 25 13.57 -2.51 -11.04
CA LEU A 25 13.25 -1.85 -12.32
C LEU A 25 14.53 -1.60 -13.11
N TYR A 26 14.57 -2.16 -14.31
CA TYR A 26 15.68 -2.01 -15.23
C TYR A 26 15.16 -1.80 -16.65
N ASP A 27 15.29 -0.58 -17.16
CA ASP A 27 15.07 -0.31 -18.59
C ASP A 27 16.11 0.69 -19.12
N PRO A 28 17.15 0.21 -19.82
CA PRO A 28 18.20 1.06 -20.36
C PRO A 28 17.82 1.81 -21.66
N GLU A 29 16.74 1.40 -22.34
CA GLU A 29 16.36 1.94 -23.66
C GLU A 29 15.22 2.97 -23.59
N ASN A 30 14.47 2.98 -22.47
CA ASN A 30 13.34 3.88 -22.31
C ASN A 30 13.75 5.22 -21.67
N GLN A 31 13.35 6.34 -22.27
CA GLN A 31 13.65 7.69 -21.78
C GLN A 31 12.60 8.22 -20.79
N ASP A 32 11.50 7.49 -20.59
CA ASP A 32 10.40 7.88 -19.71
C ASP A 32 10.57 7.42 -18.25
N ARG A 33 9.73 7.97 -17.37
CA ARG A 33 9.70 7.64 -15.94
C ARG A 33 9.33 6.17 -15.73
N ILE A 34 10.30 5.35 -15.33
CA ILE A 34 10.09 3.92 -15.09
C ILE A 34 9.66 3.62 -13.64
N PHE A 35 10.00 4.48 -12.67
CA PHE A 35 9.66 4.22 -11.27
C PHE A 35 8.17 4.40 -11.00
N PRO A 36 7.54 3.48 -10.24
CA PRO A 36 6.20 3.71 -9.72
C PRO A 36 6.24 4.86 -8.71
N ARG A 37 5.13 5.60 -8.64
CA ARG A 37 4.94 6.64 -7.65
C ARG A 37 4.75 6.01 -6.27
N ILE A 38 5.61 6.33 -5.31
CA ILE A 38 5.43 5.91 -3.92
C ILE A 38 4.49 6.85 -3.16
N ARG A 39 3.92 6.38 -2.05
CA ARG A 39 3.01 7.17 -1.20
C ARG A 39 3.67 8.46 -0.71
N GLY A 40 2.90 9.53 -0.57
CA GLY A 40 3.39 10.85 -0.13
C GLY A 40 4.01 11.74 -1.21
N TYR A 41 4.56 11.18 -2.28
CA TYR A 41 5.16 11.98 -3.36
C TYR A 41 4.13 12.32 -4.44
N ARG A 42 4.21 13.50 -5.06
CA ARG A 42 3.35 13.87 -6.21
C ARG A 42 3.88 13.36 -7.55
N LYS A 43 5.20 13.30 -7.70
CA LYS A 43 5.88 12.88 -8.92
C LYS A 43 6.72 11.64 -8.64
N ALA A 44 6.62 10.65 -9.52
CA ALA A 44 7.51 9.50 -9.51
C ALA A 44 8.96 9.92 -9.80
N LEU A 45 9.88 9.14 -9.25
CA LEU A 45 11.31 9.31 -9.46
C LEU A 45 11.65 9.13 -10.95
N THR A 46 12.35 10.10 -11.52
CA THR A 46 12.74 10.06 -12.95
C THR A 46 14.13 9.43 -13.05
N ALA A 47 14.21 8.11 -12.89
CA ALA A 47 15.45 7.34 -13.01
C ALA A 47 15.26 6.10 -13.89
N LYS A 48 16.36 5.65 -14.52
CA LYS A 48 16.36 4.55 -15.51
C LYS A 48 16.53 3.16 -14.88
N LYS A 49 17.10 3.11 -13.67
CA LYS A 49 17.47 1.87 -12.96
C LYS A 49 17.35 2.06 -11.45
N GLY A 50 16.88 1.02 -10.78
CA GLY A 50 16.96 0.88 -9.33
C GLY A 50 15.83 0.02 -8.79
N GLY A 51 15.44 0.26 -7.54
CA GLY A 51 14.49 -0.59 -6.83
C GLY A 51 13.49 0.20 -6.01
N VAL A 52 12.29 -0.36 -5.88
CA VAL A 52 11.27 0.11 -4.95
C VAL A 52 10.99 -0.98 -3.94
N TYR A 53 11.02 -0.62 -2.66
CA TYR A 53 10.77 -1.50 -1.54
C TYR A 53 9.61 -0.94 -0.73
N THR A 54 8.59 -1.76 -0.51
CA THR A 54 7.46 -1.44 0.34
C THR A 54 7.43 -2.43 1.49
N PHE A 55 7.52 -1.90 2.71
CA PHE A 55 7.29 -2.62 3.93
C PHE A 55 5.92 -2.22 4.47
N GLU A 56 5.09 -3.19 4.80
CA GLU A 56 3.77 -2.96 5.35
C GLU A 56 3.50 -3.94 6.48
N TYR A 57 3.08 -3.43 7.64
CA TYR A 57 2.68 -4.24 8.78
C TYR A 57 1.25 -3.88 9.18
N SER A 58 0.33 -4.82 9.01
CA SER A 58 -1.10 -4.63 9.21
C SER A 58 -1.61 -5.46 10.40
N HIS A 59 -2.50 -4.89 11.19
CA HIS A 59 -3.09 -5.55 12.36
C HIS A 59 -4.57 -5.16 12.53
N SER A 60 -5.42 -6.13 12.87
CA SER A 60 -6.82 -5.88 13.24
C SER A 60 -6.88 -5.24 14.63
N LEU A 61 -7.31 -3.98 14.73
CA LEU A 61 -7.36 -3.27 16.00
C LEU A 61 -8.60 -3.66 16.80
N LEU A 62 -9.76 -3.65 16.15
CA LEU A 62 -11.05 -3.82 16.80
C LEU A 62 -11.99 -4.65 15.92
N PRO A 63 -12.51 -5.78 16.43
CA PRO A 63 -13.57 -6.50 15.76
C PRO A 63 -14.89 -5.74 15.96
N VAL A 64 -15.37 -5.06 14.93
CA VAL A 64 -16.65 -4.33 14.97
C VAL A 64 -17.80 -5.32 14.85
N ARG A 65 -17.72 -6.23 13.87
CA ARG A 65 -18.64 -7.36 13.62
C ARG A 65 -20.11 -6.93 13.67
N LYS A 66 -20.44 -5.84 12.98
CA LYS A 66 -21.80 -5.30 12.89
C LYS A 66 -22.34 -5.42 11.48
N GLY A 67 -23.38 -6.22 11.33
CA GLY A 67 -24.14 -6.36 10.10
C GLY A 67 -25.42 -5.56 10.10
N SER A 68 -25.78 -5.03 8.95
CA SER A 68 -27.14 -4.61 8.66
C SER A 68 -27.70 -5.46 7.52
N TRP A 69 -28.72 -6.26 7.85
CA TRP A 69 -29.49 -7.00 6.85
C TRP A 69 -30.18 -6.06 5.85
N PHE A 70 -30.70 -4.92 6.34
CA PHE A 70 -31.41 -3.94 5.51
C PHE A 70 -30.52 -3.36 4.41
N PHE A 71 -29.25 -3.08 4.74
CA PHE A 71 -28.28 -2.56 3.78
C PHE A 71 -27.44 -3.63 3.11
N ARG A 72 -27.62 -4.92 3.48
CA ARG A 72 -26.77 -6.05 3.04
C ARG A 72 -25.27 -5.79 3.19
N MET A 73 -24.89 -5.08 4.26
CA MET A 73 -23.51 -4.70 4.55
C MET A 73 -23.10 -5.25 5.91
N TYR A 74 -21.85 -5.66 6.01
CA TYR A 74 -21.26 -6.22 7.21
C TYR A 74 -19.90 -5.55 7.48
N LEU A 75 -19.81 -4.82 8.59
CA LEU A 75 -18.58 -4.25 9.10
C LEU A 75 -17.84 -5.33 9.88
N GLU A 76 -16.67 -5.75 9.38
CA GLU A 76 -15.88 -6.80 10.00
C GLU A 76 -14.98 -6.22 11.08
N ASP A 77 -13.79 -5.79 10.68
CA ASP A 77 -12.71 -5.42 11.56
C ASP A 77 -12.20 -4.04 11.16
N LEU A 78 -11.95 -3.19 12.16
CA LEU A 78 -11.20 -1.97 11.99
C LEU A 78 -9.72 -2.31 12.08
N CYS A 79 -8.98 -2.06 11.01
CA CYS A 79 -7.59 -2.46 10.85
C CYS A 79 -6.68 -1.24 10.74
N SER A 80 -5.46 -1.41 11.21
CA SER A 80 -4.41 -0.41 11.10
C SER A 80 -3.21 -1.01 10.38
N SER A 81 -2.51 -0.20 9.60
CA SER A 81 -1.31 -0.61 8.88
C SER A 81 -0.22 0.44 9.01
N LEU A 82 0.98 0.03 9.39
CA LEU A 82 2.19 0.83 9.27
C LEU A 82 2.82 0.55 7.92
N PHE A 83 3.17 1.60 7.19
CA PHE A 83 3.85 1.46 5.92
C PHE A 83 5.17 2.22 5.89
N MET A 84 6.10 1.73 5.09
CA MET A 84 7.32 2.41 4.70
C MET A 84 7.61 2.06 3.24
N ASP A 85 7.65 3.08 2.38
CA ASP A 85 8.02 2.96 0.99
C ASP A 85 9.38 3.62 0.75
N VAL A 86 10.26 2.91 0.04
CA VAL A 86 11.58 3.40 -0.34
C VAL A 86 11.77 3.20 -1.83
N ALA A 87 12.07 4.25 -2.57
CA ALA A 87 12.50 4.17 -3.97
C ALA A 87 13.96 4.63 -4.07
N VAL A 88 14.84 3.69 -4.40
CA VAL A 88 16.28 3.93 -4.52
C VAL A 88 16.68 3.83 -5.98
N PRO A 89 17.09 4.94 -6.63
CA PRO A 89 17.68 4.88 -7.95
C PRO A 89 19.17 4.51 -7.87
N ASN A 90 19.73 3.98 -8.96
CA ASN A 90 21.19 3.81 -9.08
C ASN A 90 21.92 5.17 -9.17
N GLU A 91 21.26 6.20 -9.70
CA GLU A 91 21.80 7.54 -9.86
C GLU A 91 20.75 8.58 -9.44
N GLY A 92 21.13 9.51 -8.56
CA GLY A 92 20.26 10.59 -8.07
C GLY A 92 19.79 10.40 -6.63
N GLU A 93 18.78 11.18 -6.24
CA GLU A 93 18.22 11.15 -4.89
C GLU A 93 17.16 10.07 -4.72
N TYR A 94 17.15 9.43 -3.55
CA TYR A 94 16.12 8.47 -3.17
C TYR A 94 14.87 9.16 -2.62
N GLN A 95 13.72 8.53 -2.81
CA GLN A 95 12.46 8.91 -2.18
C GLN A 95 12.14 7.92 -1.05
N LEU A 96 11.67 8.45 0.08
CA LEU A 96 11.29 7.66 1.25
C LEU A 96 10.00 8.24 1.81
N SER A 97 9.06 7.39 2.16
CA SER A 97 7.91 7.79 2.96
C SER A 97 7.53 6.71 3.95
N TYR A 98 6.93 7.12 5.05
CA TYR A 98 6.42 6.22 6.06
C TYR A 98 5.17 6.82 6.70
N GLY A 99 4.33 5.97 7.25
CA GLY A 99 3.10 6.43 7.84
C GLY A 99 2.24 5.33 8.43
N LEU A 100 1.03 5.75 8.81
CA LEU A 100 0.00 4.93 9.41
C LEU A 100 -1.27 5.05 8.58
N GLU A 101 -1.91 3.93 8.34
CA GLU A 101 -3.19 3.82 7.65
C GLU A 101 -4.20 3.16 8.58
N LEU A 102 -5.42 3.69 8.59
CA LEU A 102 -6.56 3.09 9.25
C LEU A 102 -7.60 2.77 8.19
N TYR A 103 -8.05 1.52 8.13
CA TYR A 103 -9.02 1.08 7.15
C TYR A 103 -10.06 0.15 7.80
N GLN A 104 -11.27 0.18 7.26
CA GLN A 104 -12.37 -0.63 7.74
C GLN A 104 -12.62 -1.75 6.74
N GLU A 105 -12.59 -3.00 7.19
CA GLU A 105 -13.05 -4.11 6.35
C GLU A 105 -14.58 -4.15 6.34
N ILE A 106 -15.14 -4.11 5.13
CA ILE A 106 -16.57 -4.09 4.88
C ILE A 106 -16.89 -5.17 3.85
N LYS A 107 -17.81 -6.06 4.18
CA LYS A 107 -18.40 -7.01 3.23
C LYS A 107 -19.76 -6.53 2.77
N VAL A 108 -19.99 -6.56 1.46
CA VAL A 108 -21.23 -6.15 0.82
C VAL A 108 -21.80 -7.36 0.10
N ASP A 109 -23.01 -7.77 0.47
CA ASP A 109 -23.72 -8.90 -0.14
C ASP A 109 -24.72 -8.40 -1.20
N LEU A 110 -24.43 -8.71 -2.47
CA LEU A 110 -25.32 -8.37 -3.59
C LEU A 110 -26.27 -9.53 -3.97
N GLY A 111 -26.43 -10.53 -3.09
CA GLY A 111 -27.31 -11.69 -3.26
C GLY A 111 -26.72 -12.82 -4.12
N LEU A 112 -25.98 -12.49 -5.17
CA LEU A 112 -25.26 -13.47 -6.03
C LEU A 112 -23.76 -13.53 -5.74
N MET A 113 -23.21 -12.48 -5.13
CA MET A 113 -21.77 -12.36 -4.84
C MET A 113 -21.55 -11.45 -3.64
N ILE A 114 -20.53 -11.78 -2.84
CA ILE A 114 -20.08 -10.97 -1.72
C ILE A 114 -18.79 -10.26 -2.14
N PHE A 115 -18.77 -8.95 -1.99
CA PHE A 115 -17.59 -8.12 -2.21
C PHE A 115 -17.01 -7.68 -0.89
N THR A 116 -15.68 -7.75 -0.76
CA THR A 116 -14.97 -7.11 0.34
C THR A 116 -14.40 -5.79 -0.16
N ILE A 117 -14.68 -4.70 0.55
CA ILE A 117 -14.09 -3.38 0.33
C ILE A 117 -13.41 -2.94 1.61
N ASN A 118 -12.20 -2.40 1.49
CA ASN A 118 -11.41 -1.96 2.65
C ASN A 118 -11.05 -0.47 2.53
N PRO A 119 -12.04 0.45 2.54
CA PRO A 119 -11.77 1.88 2.49
C PRO A 119 -11.06 2.33 3.77
N GLY A 120 -10.17 3.31 3.61
CA GLY A 120 -9.43 3.86 4.73
C GLY A 120 -8.80 5.20 4.43
N MET A 121 -8.13 5.72 5.45
CA MET A 121 -7.33 6.94 5.37
C MET A 121 -5.95 6.68 5.94
N GLY A 122 -4.95 7.29 5.33
CA GLY A 122 -3.57 7.25 5.78
C GLY A 122 -3.03 8.64 6.03
N ILE A 123 -2.12 8.72 6.99
CA ILE A 123 -1.28 9.87 7.25
C ILE A 123 0.18 9.43 7.20
N GLY A 124 1.07 10.31 6.77
CA GLY A 124 2.48 9.98 6.68
C GLY A 124 3.37 11.18 6.49
N TYR A 125 4.67 10.91 6.46
CA TYR A 125 5.73 11.87 6.22
C TYR A 125 6.60 11.39 5.07
N ASP A 126 7.03 12.32 4.23
CA ASP A 126 8.08 12.06 3.26
C ASP A 126 9.48 12.23 3.89
N ARG A 127 10.52 11.96 3.11
CA ARG A 127 11.93 12.10 3.52
C ARG A 127 12.25 13.50 4.06
N ASP A 128 11.63 14.53 3.50
CA ASP A 128 11.89 15.93 3.82
C ASP A 128 11.07 16.41 5.02
N GLY A 129 10.28 15.51 5.63
CA GLY A 129 9.41 15.80 6.77
C GLY A 129 8.09 16.45 6.39
N ASN A 130 7.72 16.47 5.10
CA ASN A 130 6.43 16.98 4.68
C ASN A 130 5.32 15.99 5.05
N PHE A 131 4.34 16.49 5.78
CA PHE A 131 3.14 15.74 6.12
C PHE A 131 2.23 15.56 4.90
N PHE A 132 1.66 14.38 4.74
CA PHE A 132 0.63 14.11 3.75
C PHE A 132 -0.50 13.26 4.32
N THR A 133 -1.65 13.38 3.67
CA THR A 133 -2.82 12.53 3.89
C THR A 133 -3.19 11.82 2.61
N GLN A 134 -3.72 10.61 2.72
CA GLN A 134 -4.14 9.82 1.57
C GLN A 134 -5.42 9.06 1.87
N ILE A 135 -6.24 8.85 0.85
CA ILE A 135 -7.33 7.88 0.88
C ILE A 135 -6.74 6.56 0.40
N VAL A 136 -7.02 5.47 1.11
CA VAL A 136 -6.55 4.14 0.76
C VAL A 136 -7.73 3.21 0.54
N LEU A 137 -7.58 2.31 -0.42
CA LEU A 137 -8.47 1.19 -0.63
C LEU A 137 -7.60 -0.07 -0.63
N LYS A 138 -7.72 -0.87 0.41
CA LYS A 138 -6.94 -2.12 0.57
C LYS A 138 -7.69 -3.30 -0.05
N GLY A 139 -6.98 -4.38 -0.38
CA GLY A 139 -7.61 -5.64 -0.77
C GLY A 139 -8.18 -5.73 -2.19
N TRP A 140 -7.76 -4.87 -3.13
CA TRP A 140 -7.88 -5.18 -4.56
C TRP A 140 -6.64 -5.96 -5.00
N MET A 141 -6.67 -7.28 -4.80
CA MET A 141 -5.77 -8.23 -5.42
C MET A 141 -6.49 -9.55 -5.62
#